data_AF-A0A162RNG8-F1
#
_entry.id   AF-A0A162RNG8-F1
#
_cell.length_a   1.000
_cell.length_b   1.000
_cell.length_c   1.000
_cell.angle_alpha   90.00
_cell.angle_beta   90.00
_cell.angle_gamma   90.00
#
_symmetry.space_group_name_H-M   'P 1'
#
loop_
_entity.id
_entity.type
_entity.pdbx_description
1 polymer ?
#
loop_
_entity_poly.entity_id
_entity_poly.type
_entity_poly.pdbx_seq_one_letter_code
_entity_poly.pdbx_strand_id
1 'polypeptide(L)'
;MSILDSIALDKEFATFEDIEKTIKELETVLCYPLHFGDAKTIVAYNKSIKKPLDEKWRYKHVDVQCSHFGKHKSRSAGIRPNQSVYSVGCPFHFRVVFFPLLGKFKVSSCNLEHKNHAISKDHIELYRRKHLKKTLLRINLPLPL
;
A
#
# COMPACT_ATOMS: atom_id res chain seq x y z
N MET A 1 15.99 7.88 -16.07
CA MET A 1 15.91 7.41 -14.68
C MET A 1 14.78 6.40 -14.60
N SER A 2 14.98 5.30 -13.89
CA SER A 2 13.95 4.28 -13.71
C SER A 2 12.90 4.80 -12.72
N ILE A 3 11.63 4.44 -12.90
CA ILE A 3 10.56 4.76 -11.93
C ILE A 3 10.90 4.16 -10.55
N LEU A 4 11.64 3.04 -10.53
CA LEU A 4 12.12 2.40 -9.30
C LEU A 4 13.10 3.29 -8.52
N ASP A 5 13.84 4.17 -9.22
CA ASP A 5 14.76 5.11 -8.56
C ASP A 5 13.99 6.13 -7.71
N SER A 6 12.71 6.40 -8.01
CA SER A 6 11.86 7.31 -7.24
C SER A 6 11.41 6.72 -5.90
N ILE A 7 11.48 5.40 -5.73
CA ILE A 7 11.11 4.68 -4.50
C ILE A 7 12.31 3.97 -3.85
N ALA A 8 13.52 4.32 -4.28
CA ALA A 8 14.75 3.84 -3.66
C ALA A 8 14.90 4.41 -2.23
N LEU A 9 15.76 3.76 -1.44
CA LEU A 9 16.08 4.20 -0.09
C LEU A 9 16.49 5.69 -0.08
N ASP A 10 16.05 6.39 0.96
CA ASP A 10 16.31 7.81 1.19
C ASP A 10 15.66 8.80 0.21
N LYS A 11 14.89 8.33 -0.78
CA LYS A 11 14.13 9.24 -1.64
C LYS A 11 13.06 9.99 -0.89
N GLU A 12 12.85 11.24 -1.29
CA GLU A 12 11.94 12.18 -0.63
C GLU A 12 10.70 12.45 -1.48
N PHE A 13 9.57 12.65 -0.81
CA PHE A 13 8.35 13.17 -1.41
C PHE A 13 7.91 14.42 -0.67
N ALA A 14 7.50 15.46 -1.41
CA ALA A 14 7.05 16.70 -0.82
C ALA A 14 5.66 16.57 -0.22
N THR A 15 4.80 15.77 -0.85
CA THR A 15 3.40 15.58 -0.45
C THR A 15 3.00 14.11 -0.47
N PHE A 16 1.83 13.80 0.10
CA PHE A 16 1.30 12.44 0.02
C PHE A 16 0.77 12.14 -1.39
N GLU A 17 0.28 13.16 -2.08
CA GLU A 17 -0.18 13.10 -3.46
C GLU A 17 0.95 12.66 -4.42
N ASP A 18 2.20 13.08 -4.17
CA ASP A 18 3.36 12.62 -4.95
C ASP A 18 3.59 11.12 -4.80
N ILE A 19 3.35 10.58 -3.61
CA ILE A 19 3.44 9.14 -3.32
C ILE A 19 2.33 8.41 -4.10
N GLU A 20 1.08 8.88 -4.02
CA GLU A 20 -0.06 8.30 -4.74
C GLU A 20 0.16 8.30 -6.25
N LYS A 21 0.70 9.40 -6.80
CA LYS A 21 1.07 9.51 -8.21
C LYS A 21 2.13 8.48 -8.59
N THR A 22 3.18 8.35 -7.79
CA THR A 22 4.28 7.38 -8.02
C THR A 22 3.75 5.95 -7.98
N ILE A 23 2.86 5.62 -7.04
CA ILE A 23 2.21 4.30 -6.98
C ILE A 23 1.40 4.05 -8.25
N LYS A 24 0.61 5.03 -8.69
CA LYS A 24 -0.18 4.92 -9.92
C LYS A 24 0.69 4.69 -11.15
N GLU A 25 1.85 5.35 -11.23
CA GLU A 25 2.84 5.12 -12.29
C GLU A 25 3.42 3.69 -12.24
N LEU A 26 3.76 3.17 -11.06
CA LEU A 26 4.21 1.76 -10.90
C LEU A 26 3.12 0.76 -11.32
N GLU A 27 1.86 1.01 -10.97
CA GLU A 27 0.73 0.14 -11.33
C GLU A 27 0.43 0.16 -12.83
N THR A 28 0.62 1.30 -13.49
CA THR A 28 0.25 1.49 -14.90
C THR A 28 1.38 1.18 -15.87
N VAL A 29 2.61 1.59 -15.55
CA VAL A 29 3.78 1.41 -16.41
C VAL A 29 4.43 0.06 -16.16
N LEU A 30 4.73 -0.26 -14.90
CA LEU A 30 5.43 -1.50 -14.53
C LEU A 30 4.50 -2.67 -14.24
N CYS A 31 3.19 -2.44 -14.25
CA CYS A 31 2.21 -3.48 -14.04
C CYS A 31 2.34 -4.13 -12.65
N TYR A 32 2.65 -3.34 -11.61
CA TYR A 32 2.77 -3.84 -10.25
C TYR A 32 1.41 -3.83 -9.54
N PRO A 33 0.92 -4.96 -8.98
CA PRO A 33 -0.32 -4.99 -8.21
C PRO A 33 -0.02 -4.51 -6.78
N LEU A 34 -0.08 -3.20 -6.54
CA LEU A 34 0.28 -2.59 -5.26
C LEU A 34 -0.96 -2.30 -4.40
N HIS A 35 -0.75 -2.19 -3.08
CA HIS A 35 -1.74 -1.69 -2.13
C HIS A 35 -1.03 -1.15 -0.89
N PHE A 36 -1.78 -0.38 -0.09
CA PHE A 36 -1.31 0.06 1.22
C PHE A 36 -1.39 -1.08 2.25
N GLY A 37 -0.27 -1.32 2.94
CA GLY A 37 -0.11 -2.30 4.02
C GLY A 37 -0.27 -1.67 5.40
N ASP A 38 0.71 -1.88 6.29
CA ASP A 38 0.74 -1.23 7.60
C ASP A 38 0.80 0.29 7.44
N ALA A 39 -0.03 1.00 8.19
CA ALA A 39 -0.08 2.46 8.14
C ALA A 39 -0.45 3.02 9.50
N LYS A 40 0.15 4.16 9.84
CA LYS A 40 -0.23 4.94 11.01
C LYS A 40 -0.59 6.35 10.59
N THR A 41 -1.85 6.74 10.79
CA THR A 41 -2.30 8.09 10.48
C THR A 41 -1.71 9.11 11.45
N ILE A 42 -1.60 10.37 11.02
CA ILE A 42 -1.19 11.47 11.91
C ILE A 42 -2.19 11.61 13.06
N VAL A 43 -3.50 11.51 12.80
CA VAL A 43 -4.55 11.52 13.82
C VAL A 43 -4.30 10.46 14.90
N ALA A 44 -4.00 9.22 14.50
CA ALA A 44 -3.70 8.14 15.45
C ALA A 44 -2.37 8.37 16.19
N TYR A 45 -1.37 8.93 15.50
CA TYR A 45 -0.08 9.27 16.09
C TYR A 45 -0.18 10.40 17.13
N ASN A 46 -0.99 11.43 16.84
CA ASN A 46 -1.19 12.60 17.68
C ASN A 46 -1.78 12.25 19.06
N LYS A 47 -2.57 11.16 19.16
CA LYS A 47 -3.08 10.65 20.44
C LYS A 47 -1.99 10.24 21.44
N SER A 48 -0.76 9.99 20.96
CA SER A 48 0.34 9.47 21.77
C SER A 48 1.46 10.47 22.06
N ILE A 49 1.34 11.73 21.62
CA ILE A 49 2.42 12.72 21.72
C ILE A 49 1.94 14.04 22.34
N LYS A 50 2.87 14.78 22.95
CA LYS A 50 2.58 16.09 23.59
C LYS A 50 2.40 17.23 22.59
N LYS A 51 3.10 17.18 21.45
CA LYS A 51 3.07 18.21 20.40
C LYS A 51 2.48 17.59 19.13
N PRO A 52 1.18 17.76 18.87
CA PRO A 52 0.53 17.21 17.69
C PRO A 52 1.20 17.68 16.40
N LEU A 53 1.26 16.77 15.43
CA LEU A 53 1.66 17.08 14.06
C LEU A 53 0.45 17.57 13.26
N ASP A 54 0.70 18.37 12.22
CA ASP A 54 -0.33 18.86 11.31
C ASP A 54 -1.01 17.69 10.56
N GLU A 55 -2.34 17.59 10.66
CA GLU A 55 -3.12 16.49 10.09
C GLU A 55 -3.14 16.48 8.56
N LYS A 56 -2.76 17.59 7.91
CA LYS A 56 -2.64 17.66 6.43
C LYS A 56 -1.72 16.59 5.86
N TRP A 57 -0.75 16.12 6.65
CA TRP A 57 0.21 15.09 6.26
C TRP A 57 -0.40 13.69 6.18
N ARG A 58 -1.64 13.47 6.65
CA ARG A 58 -2.42 12.21 6.60
C ARG A 58 -1.80 11.03 7.35
N TYR A 59 -0.56 10.66 7.04
CA TYR A 59 0.15 9.50 7.58
C TYR A 59 1.47 9.88 8.23
N LYS A 60 1.75 9.29 9.41
CA LYS A 60 3.09 9.29 10.00
C LYS A 60 4.01 8.33 9.27
N HIS A 61 3.47 7.18 8.88
CA HIS A 61 4.12 6.20 8.01
C HIS A 61 3.08 5.37 7.27
N VAL A 62 3.48 4.86 6.11
CA VAL A 62 2.70 3.92 5.31
C VAL A 62 3.62 2.95 4.59
N ASP A 63 3.21 1.68 4.57
CA ASP A 63 3.81 0.65 3.74
C ASP A 63 3.03 0.53 2.43
N VAL A 64 3.76 0.49 1.33
CA VAL A 64 3.25 0.12 0.02
C VAL A 64 3.84 -1.23 -0.33
N GLN A 65 2.99 -2.19 -0.65
CA GLN A 65 3.42 -3.57 -0.83
C GLN A 65 2.65 -4.26 -1.96
N CYS A 66 3.26 -5.28 -2.57
CA CYS A 66 2.59 -6.10 -3.57
C CYS A 66 1.36 -6.80 -2.98
N SER A 67 0.28 -7.01 -3.74
CA SER A 67 -0.87 -7.82 -3.30
C SER A 67 -0.50 -9.27 -2.94
N HIS A 68 0.63 -9.74 -3.46
CA HIS A 68 1.21 -11.04 -3.15
C HIS A 68 2.19 -11.00 -1.97
N PHE A 69 2.31 -9.86 -1.30
CA PHE A 69 3.30 -9.63 -0.26
C PHE A 69 3.10 -10.57 0.94
N GLY A 70 4.25 -11.04 1.46
CA GLY A 70 4.31 -11.85 2.66
C GLY A 70 3.70 -13.24 2.49
N LYS A 71 3.73 -14.01 3.57
CA LYS A 71 3.09 -15.33 3.64
C LYS A 71 1.75 -15.18 4.34
N HIS A 72 0.72 -15.79 3.77
CA HIS A 72 -0.57 -15.85 4.44
C HIS A 72 -0.46 -16.65 5.74
N LYS A 73 -0.98 -16.07 6.83
CA LYS A 73 -1.18 -16.77 8.09
C LYS A 73 -2.68 -16.91 8.31
N SER A 74 -3.22 -18.10 8.08
CA SER A 74 -4.61 -18.37 8.43
C SER A 74 -4.77 -18.32 9.95
N ARG A 75 -5.74 -17.53 10.42
CA ARG A 75 -6.25 -17.60 11.79
C ARG A 75 -7.56 -18.41 11.88
N SER A 76 -8.00 -18.97 10.75
CA SER A 76 -9.23 -19.72 10.59
C SER A 76 -8.96 -21.21 10.87
N ALA A 77 -9.94 -21.89 11.46
CA ALA A 77 -9.98 -23.35 11.57
C ALA A 77 -10.22 -24.06 10.21
N GLY A 78 -10.31 -23.31 9.10
CA GLY A 78 -10.50 -23.86 7.75
C GLY A 78 -11.96 -24.04 7.31
N ILE A 79 -12.93 -23.58 8.10
CA ILE A 79 -14.38 -23.79 7.87
C ILE A 79 -14.87 -23.14 6.55
N ARG A 80 -14.15 -22.15 6.01
CA ARG A 80 -14.49 -21.48 4.75
C ARG A 80 -13.49 -21.87 3.65
N PRO A 81 -13.73 -22.93 2.87
CA PRO A 81 -12.78 -23.44 1.88
C PRO A 81 -12.47 -22.48 0.72
N ASN A 82 -13.37 -21.53 0.43
CA ASN A 82 -13.24 -20.62 -0.73
C ASN A 82 -12.60 -19.25 -0.41
N GLN A 83 -11.70 -19.15 0.57
CA GLN A 83 -10.97 -17.89 0.78
C GLN A 83 -9.87 -17.74 -0.28
N SER A 84 -10.07 -16.83 -1.24
CA SER A 84 -8.99 -16.45 -2.16
C SER A 84 -7.90 -15.69 -1.40
N VAL A 85 -6.72 -16.28 -1.31
CA VAL A 85 -5.53 -15.69 -0.70
C VAL A 85 -4.51 -15.45 -1.80
N TYR A 86 -3.96 -14.23 -1.86
CA TYR A 86 -2.97 -13.87 -2.89
C TYR A 86 -1.53 -13.80 -2.37
N SER A 87 -1.34 -13.76 -1.05
CA SER A 87 -0.01 -13.72 -0.44
C SER A 87 0.77 -15.01 -0.73
N VAL A 88 1.72 -14.95 -1.66
CA VAL A 88 2.59 -16.07 -2.07
C VAL A 88 4.06 -15.82 -1.71
N GLY A 89 4.32 -14.94 -0.75
CA GLY A 89 5.68 -14.66 -0.27
C GLY A 89 6.45 -13.69 -1.15
N CYS A 90 5.78 -12.77 -1.85
CA CYS A 90 6.47 -11.69 -2.54
C CYS A 90 7.14 -10.76 -1.51
N PRO A 91 8.42 -10.38 -1.69
CA PRO A 91 9.09 -9.47 -0.79
C PRO A 91 8.95 -8.00 -1.19
N PHE A 92 8.35 -7.69 -2.35
CA PHE A 92 8.24 -6.33 -2.85
C PHE A 92 7.45 -5.44 -1.89
N HIS A 93 8.11 -4.42 -1.35
CA HIS A 93 7.51 -3.39 -0.53
C HIS A 93 8.42 -2.16 -0.43
N PHE A 94 7.86 -1.01 -0.07
CA PHE A 94 8.61 0.13 0.42
C PHE A 94 7.80 0.87 1.49
N ARG A 95 8.49 1.37 2.50
CA ARG A 95 7.92 2.14 3.61
C ARG A 95 8.27 3.61 3.42
N VAL A 96 7.26 4.45 3.53
CA VAL A 96 7.41 5.90 3.50
C VAL A 96 7.05 6.47 4.87
N VAL A 97 7.91 7.34 5.40
CA VAL A 97 7.78 7.94 6.74
C VAL A 97 7.76 9.46 6.61
N PHE A 98 6.83 10.11 7.30
CA PHE A 98 6.80 11.57 7.41
C PHE A 98 7.88 12.06 8.38
N PHE A 99 8.70 13.01 7.95
CA PHE A 99 9.74 13.68 8.73
C PHE A 99 9.31 15.11 9.08
N PRO A 100 8.83 15.36 10.32
CA PRO A 100 8.24 16.65 10.70
C PRO A 100 9.19 17.83 10.58
N LEU A 101 10.49 17.62 10.85
CA LEU A 101 11.50 18.68 10.81
C LEU A 101 11.72 19.24 9.39
N LEU A 102 11.53 18.40 8.38
CA LEU A 102 11.73 18.76 6.98
C LEU A 102 10.42 19.08 6.27
N GLY A 103 9.28 18.72 6.85
CA GLY A 103 7.98 18.82 6.18
C GLY A 103 7.95 17.98 4.90
N LYS A 104 8.50 16.77 4.95
CA LYS A 104 8.58 15.87 3.79
C LYS A 104 8.40 14.42 4.22
N PHE A 105 8.13 13.57 3.25
CA PHE A 105 8.21 12.13 3.39
C PHE A 105 9.53 11.60 2.89
N LYS A 106 9.96 10.47 3.43
CA LYS A 106 11.18 9.79 3.00
C LYS A 106 10.98 8.28 2.98
N VAL A 107 11.54 7.61 1.99
CA VAL A 107 11.59 6.14 1.93
C VAL A 107 12.55 5.65 3.01
N SER A 108 12.03 4.95 4.02
CA SER A 108 12.83 4.46 5.15
C SER A 108 13.33 3.03 4.97
N SER A 109 12.64 2.23 4.17
CA SER A 109 13.02 0.85 3.86
C SER A 109 12.36 0.43 2.56
N CYS A 110 13.05 -0.38 1.75
CA CYS A 110 12.49 -0.89 0.51
C CYS A 110 13.09 -2.25 0.13
N ASN A 111 12.29 -3.08 -0.51
CA ASN A 111 12.71 -4.19 -1.34
C ASN A 111 11.95 -4.06 -2.67
N LEU A 112 12.70 -3.82 -3.75
CA LEU A 112 12.14 -3.49 -5.06
C LEU A 112 12.06 -4.71 -6.00
N GLU A 113 12.35 -5.90 -5.49
CA GLU A 113 12.29 -7.14 -6.26
C GLU A 113 10.97 -7.87 -6.04
N HIS A 114 10.29 -8.21 -7.13
CA HIS A 114 9.18 -9.16 -7.09
C HIS A 114 9.70 -10.60 -7.21
N LYS A 115 9.21 -11.49 -6.34
CA LYS A 115 9.52 -12.92 -6.36
C LYS A 115 8.25 -13.73 -6.15
N ASN A 116 8.27 -14.99 -6.59
CA ASN A 116 7.21 -15.98 -6.38
C ASN A 116 5.87 -15.71 -7.09
N HIS A 117 5.83 -14.74 -8.02
CA HIS A 117 4.70 -14.53 -8.93
C HIS A 117 5.16 -13.84 -10.21
N ALA A 118 4.42 -14.03 -11.30
CA ALA A 118 4.63 -13.29 -12.53
C ALA A 118 4.09 -11.86 -12.40
N ILE A 119 4.72 -10.93 -13.10
CA ILE A 119 4.21 -9.58 -13.33
C ILE A 119 3.72 -9.54 -14.77
N SER A 120 2.42 -9.41 -14.97
CA SER A 120 1.83 -9.29 -16.30
C SER A 120 0.60 -8.38 -16.28
N LYS A 121 0.34 -7.72 -17.41
CA LYS A 121 -0.85 -6.87 -17.62
C LYS A 121 -2.14 -7.65 -17.37
N ASP A 122 -2.20 -8.88 -17.86
CA ASP A 122 -3.37 -9.75 -17.71
C ASP A 122 -3.68 -10.08 -16.25
N HIS A 123 -2.64 -10.24 -15.42
CA HIS A 123 -2.82 -10.50 -13.99
C HIS A 123 -3.41 -9.30 -13.24
N ILE A 124 -2.98 -8.07 -13.51
CA ILE A 124 -3.53 -6.87 -12.84
C ILE A 124 -4.99 -6.65 -13.17
N GLU A 125 -5.38 -6.88 -14.41
CA GLU A 125 -6.74 -6.67 -14.86
C GLU A 125 -7.74 -7.51 -14.05
N LEU A 126 -7.36 -8.74 -13.67
CA LEU A 126 -8.11 -9.59 -12.75
C LEU A 126 -8.22 -8.98 -11.34
N TYR A 127 -7.16 -8.35 -10.83
CA TYR A 127 -7.16 -7.67 -9.52
C TYR A 127 -8.01 -6.40 -9.51
N ARG A 128 -7.87 -5.54 -10.53
CA ARG A 128 -8.66 -4.31 -10.69
C ARG A 128 -10.16 -4.61 -10.73
N ARG A 129 -10.56 -5.64 -11.50
CA ARG A 129 -11.96 -6.08 -11.57
C ARG A 129 -12.51 -6.54 -10.21
N LYS A 130 -11.71 -7.24 -9.39
CA LYS A 130 -12.14 -7.67 -8.05
C LYS A 130 -12.22 -6.51 -7.05
N HIS A 131 -11.31 -5.54 -7.12
CA HIS A 131 -11.38 -4.33 -6.28
C HIS A 131 -12.62 -3.48 -6.60
N LEU A 132 -12.93 -3.27 -7.89
CA LEU A 132 -14.13 -2.54 -8.33
C LEU A 132 -15.44 -3.21 -7.88
N LYS A 133 -15.54 -4.54 -7.99
CA LYS A 133 -16.71 -5.30 -7.49
C LYS A 133 -16.90 -5.12 -5.98
N LYS A 134 -15.82 -5.06 -5.21
CA LYS A 134 -15.87 -4.86 -3.74
C LYS A 134 -16.35 -3.44 -3.38
N THR A 135 -15.98 -2.44 -4.17
CA THR A 135 -16.43 -1.05 -4.00
C THR A 135 -17.91 -0.89 -4.37
N LEU A 136 -18.38 -1.49 -5.47
CA LEU A 136 -19.78 -1.45 -5.89
C LEU A 136 -20.73 -2.20 -4.95
N LEU A 137 -20.28 -3.31 -4.35
CA LEU A 137 -21.04 -4.04 -3.33
C LEU A 137 -21.18 -3.25 -2.01
N ARG A 138 -20.24 -2.34 -1.69
CA ARG A 138 -20.33 -1.46 -0.51
C ARG A 138 -21.31 -0.30 -0.69
N ILE A 139 -21.55 0.14 -1.92
CA ILE A 139 -22.47 1.25 -2.22
C ILE A 139 -23.93 0.75 -2.23
N ASN A 140 -24.17 -0.54 -2.43
CA ASN A 140 -25.51 -1.14 -2.54
C ASN A 140 -25.96 -1.91 -1.27
N LEU A 141 -25.35 -1.68 -0.11
CA LEU A 141 -25.86 -2.24 1.14
C LEU A 141 -26.89 -1.25 1.74
N PRO A 142 -28.16 -1.62 1.92
CA PRO A 142 -29.11 -0.73 2.60
C PRO A 142 -28.63 -0.48 4.02
N LEU A 143 -28.67 0.80 4.44
CA LEU A 143 -28.42 1.20 5.82
C LEU A 143 -29.40 0.43 6.74
N PRO A 144 -28.94 -0.18 7.84
CA PRO A 144 -29.86 -0.72 8.83
C PRO A 144 -30.68 0.43 9.42
N LEU A 145 -32.00 0.26 9.39
CA LEU A 145 -32.99 1.11 10.07
C LEU A 145 -32.73 1.14 11.57
#